data_AF-A0A3D5DUD7-F1
#
_entry.id   AF-A0A3D5DUD7-F1
#
_cell.length_a   1.000
_cell.length_b   1.000
_cell.length_c   1.000
_cell.angle_alpha   90.00
_cell.angle_beta   90.00
_cell.angle_gamma   90.00
#
_symmetry.space_group_name_H-M   'P 1'
#
loop_
_entity.id
_entity.type
_entity.pdbx_description
1 polymer ?
#
loop_
_entity_poly.entity_id
_entity_poly.type
_entity_poly.pdbx_seq_one_letter_code
_entity_poly.pdbx_strand_id
1 'polypeptide(L)'
;MPTEILATPRAEQQISRLSRKQSKTFENFLNDLAAAGCRALAYRLSGQTTLDHLCVKHLSGPLRVVVAFETPQRAWVLLVGPHDDQDPVLNVYAELYRLLGIEPEPGTRRDKPPCCKEPGESPPILGQALAEILDRAARLRKTRRSR
;
A
#
# COMPACT_ATOMS: atom_id res chain seq x y z
N MET A 1 -18.69 8.08 8.54
CA MET A 1 -18.81 6.63 8.28
C MET A 1 -17.42 6.02 8.32
N PRO A 2 -17.25 4.81 8.88
CA PRO A 2 -15.96 4.13 8.89
C PRO A 2 -15.54 3.76 7.46
N THR A 3 -14.22 3.67 7.24
CA THR A 3 -13.64 3.21 5.98
C THR A 3 -13.65 1.69 5.96
N GLU A 4 -14.28 1.09 4.95
CA GLU A 4 -14.16 -0.33 4.63
C GLU A 4 -12.74 -0.63 4.16
N ILE A 5 -12.11 -1.68 4.71
CA ILE A 5 -10.74 -2.05 4.38
C ILE A 5 -10.74 -3.46 3.79
N LEU A 6 -10.23 -3.57 2.58
CA LEU A 6 -10.04 -4.82 1.86
C LEU A 6 -8.55 -5.05 1.66
N ALA A 7 -8.13 -6.32 1.57
CA ALA A 7 -6.76 -6.67 1.26
C ALA A 7 -6.70 -7.39 -0.08
N THR A 8 -5.71 -7.08 -0.90
CA THR A 8 -5.48 -7.87 -2.10
C THR A 8 -5.04 -9.29 -1.71
N PRO A 9 -5.22 -10.30 -2.58
CA PRO A 9 -4.72 -11.65 -2.34
C PRO A 9 -3.22 -11.70 -2.04
N ARG A 10 -2.44 -10.74 -2.58
CA ARG A 10 -1.01 -10.62 -2.29
C ARG A 10 -0.76 -10.04 -0.90
N ALA A 11 -1.49 -8.99 -0.51
CA ALA A 11 -1.43 -8.43 0.83
C ALA A 11 -1.81 -9.47 1.90
N GLU A 12 -2.87 -10.27 1.68
CA GLU A 12 -3.27 -11.35 2.60
C GLU A 12 -2.10 -12.32 2.89
N GLN A 13 -1.37 -12.73 1.84
CA GLN A 13 -0.21 -13.60 1.98
C GLN A 13 0.94 -12.95 2.75
N GLN A 14 1.13 -11.63 2.60
CA GLN A 14 2.15 -10.90 3.34
C GLN A 14 1.75 -10.74 4.81
N ILE A 15 0.47 -10.43 5.06
CA ILE A 15 -0.12 -10.29 6.40
C ILE A 15 0.01 -11.61 7.17
N SER A 16 -0.25 -12.75 6.52
CA SER A 16 -0.15 -14.07 7.15
C SER A 16 1.27 -14.47 7.56
N ARG A 17 2.29 -13.72 7.10
CA ARG A 17 3.72 -13.97 7.41
C ARG A 17 4.28 -12.98 8.42
N LEU A 18 3.47 -12.05 8.92
CA LEU A 18 3.90 -11.11 9.94
C LEU A 18 4.22 -11.85 11.24
N SER A 19 5.31 -11.44 11.90
CA SER A 19 5.56 -11.86 13.28
C SER A 19 4.47 -11.34 14.21
N ARG A 20 4.28 -11.97 15.37
CA ARG A 20 3.25 -11.56 16.36
C ARG A 20 3.31 -10.07 16.71
N LYS A 21 4.52 -9.51 16.84
CA LYS A 21 4.72 -8.07 17.11
C LYS A 21 4.23 -7.20 15.94
N GLN A 22 4.56 -7.60 14.71
CA GLN A 22 4.13 -6.89 13.50
C GLN A 22 2.62 -6.99 13.29
N SER A 23 2.02 -8.16 13.53
CA SER A 23 0.56 -8.36 13.42
C SER A 23 -0.19 -7.40 14.34
N LYS A 24 0.23 -7.27 15.61
CA LYS A 24 -0.37 -6.31 16.54
C LYS A 24 -0.27 -4.86 16.05
N THR A 25 0.89 -4.45 15.53
CA THR A 25 1.06 -3.10 14.96
C THR A 25 0.19 -2.90 13.72
N PHE A 26 0.04 -3.94 12.89
CA PHE A 26 -0.77 -3.91 11.69
C PHE A 26 -2.27 -3.83 12.01
N GLU A 27 -2.76 -4.60 12.98
CA GLU A 27 -4.15 -4.54 13.48
C GLU A 27 -4.51 -3.16 14.03
N ASN A 28 -3.62 -2.56 14.83
CA ASN A 28 -3.81 -1.19 15.30
C ASN A 28 -3.92 -0.20 14.13
N PHE A 29 -3.07 -0.36 13.12
CA PHE A 29 -3.16 0.44 11.91
C PHE A 29 -4.49 0.25 11.15
N LEU A 30 -5.03 -0.97 11.08
CA LEU A 30 -6.34 -1.20 10.46
C LEU A 30 -7.46 -0.49 11.23
N ASN A 31 -7.42 -0.50 12.56
CA ASN A 31 -8.38 0.24 13.38
C ASN A 31 -8.28 1.76 13.13
N ASP A 32 -7.07 2.29 13.06
CA ASP A 32 -6.83 3.71 12.75
C ASP A 32 -7.34 4.05 11.34
N LEU A 33 -7.07 3.20 10.35
CA LEU A 33 -7.53 3.40 8.97
C LEU A 33 -9.05 3.35 8.87
N ALA A 34 -9.71 2.44 9.58
CA ALA A 34 -11.16 2.33 9.58
C ALA A 34 -11.80 3.58 10.20
N ALA A 35 -11.21 4.12 11.28
CA ALA A 35 -11.72 5.29 11.98
C ALA A 35 -11.40 6.62 11.29
N ALA A 36 -10.18 6.76 10.77
CA ALA A 36 -9.64 8.05 10.31
C ALA A 36 -9.42 8.14 8.79
N GLY A 37 -9.63 7.05 8.04
CA GLY A 37 -9.42 7.01 6.60
C GLY A 37 -7.99 7.38 6.22
N CYS A 38 -7.84 8.25 5.23
CA CYS A 38 -6.53 8.68 4.73
C CYS A 38 -5.62 9.35 5.76
N ARG A 39 -6.16 9.90 6.85
CA ARG A 39 -5.36 10.49 7.94
C ARG A 39 -4.56 9.44 8.72
N ALA A 40 -4.95 8.17 8.66
CA ALA A 40 -4.17 7.09 9.25
C ALA A 40 -2.85 6.84 8.50
N LEU A 41 -2.75 7.29 7.23
CA LEU A 41 -1.57 7.14 6.39
C LEU A 41 -0.59 8.29 6.62
N ALA A 42 0.69 8.08 6.28
CA ALA A 42 1.72 9.09 6.49
C ALA A 42 1.86 10.01 5.27
N TYR A 43 2.07 9.43 4.08
CA TYR A 43 2.32 10.20 2.87
C TYR A 43 1.75 9.51 1.63
N ARG A 44 1.59 10.30 0.58
CA ARG A 44 1.32 9.86 -0.79
C ARG A 44 2.64 9.67 -1.52
N LEU A 45 2.73 8.67 -2.37
CA LEU A 45 3.89 8.53 -3.26
C LEU A 45 3.87 9.65 -4.32
N SER A 46 5.02 9.88 -4.93
CA SER A 46 5.19 10.80 -6.06
C SER A 46 5.79 10.05 -7.24
N GLY A 47 5.40 10.44 -8.46
CA GLY A 47 5.86 9.84 -9.71
C GLY A 47 4.75 9.74 -10.75
N GLN A 48 4.92 8.83 -11.72
CA GLN A 48 4.02 8.60 -12.85
C GLN A 48 2.55 8.34 -12.43
N THR A 49 1.63 8.54 -13.39
CA THR A 49 0.19 8.29 -13.26
C THR A 49 -0.05 6.94 -12.60
N THR A 50 -0.86 6.92 -11.53
CA THR A 50 -1.18 5.77 -10.63
C THR A 50 -0.32 5.73 -9.37
N LEU A 51 1.00 5.93 -9.45
CA LEU A 51 1.88 5.88 -8.27
C LEU A 51 1.53 7.00 -7.30
N ASP A 52 1.27 8.19 -7.82
CA ASP A 52 0.89 9.36 -7.04
C ASP A 52 -0.51 9.26 -6.40
N HIS A 53 -1.27 8.21 -6.64
CA HIS A 53 -2.56 7.98 -5.97
C HIS A 53 -2.45 6.97 -4.82
N LEU A 54 -1.25 6.46 -4.56
CA LEU A 54 -1.02 5.48 -3.50
C LEU A 54 -0.50 6.15 -2.24
N CYS A 55 -1.06 5.74 -1.12
CA CYS A 55 -0.64 6.20 0.19
C CYS A 55 0.12 5.12 0.94
N VAL A 56 1.04 5.55 1.80
CA VAL A 56 1.91 4.67 2.57
C VAL A 56 1.84 4.99 4.05
N LYS A 57 1.81 3.95 4.88
CA LYS A 57 2.07 4.05 6.32
C LYS A 57 3.37 3.34 6.67
N HIS A 58 4.17 4.00 7.50
CA HIS A 58 5.29 3.38 8.20
C HIS A 58 4.76 2.76 9.49
N LEU A 59 5.00 1.46 9.66
CA LEU A 59 4.74 0.76 10.91
C LEU A 59 6.07 0.55 11.65
N SER A 60 6.16 -0.48 12.49
CA SER A 60 7.37 -0.78 13.26
C SER A 60 8.54 -1.19 12.37
N GLY A 61 9.71 -0.60 12.63
CA GLY A 61 10.94 -0.89 11.88
C GLY A 61 10.81 -0.59 10.38
N PRO A 62 11.27 -1.50 9.50
CA PRO A 62 11.19 -1.28 8.05
C PRO A 62 9.79 -1.48 7.49
N LEU A 63 8.81 -1.95 8.27
CA LEU A 63 7.51 -2.36 7.75
C LEU A 63 6.75 -1.17 7.15
N ARG A 64 6.24 -1.37 5.93
CA ARG A 64 5.41 -0.43 5.19
C ARG A 64 4.11 -1.10 4.80
N VAL A 65 3.05 -0.30 4.77
CA VAL A 65 1.76 -0.67 4.21
C VAL A 65 1.45 0.29 3.07
N VAL A 66 1.16 -0.24 1.88
CA VAL A 66 0.75 0.52 0.70
C VAL A 66 -0.76 0.37 0.52
N VAL A 67 -1.46 1.50 0.42
CA VAL A 67 -2.91 1.58 0.35
C VAL A 67 -3.35 2.38 -0.86
N ALA A 68 -4.39 1.91 -1.54
CA ALA A 68 -5.14 2.67 -2.55
C ALA A 68 -6.56 2.93 -2.04
N PHE A 69 -7.15 4.06 -2.43
CA PHE A 69 -8.57 4.34 -2.17
C PHE A 69 -9.39 4.11 -3.44
N GLU A 70 -10.42 3.26 -3.34
CA GLU A 70 -11.44 3.06 -4.38
C GLU A 70 -12.50 4.16 -4.30
N THR A 71 -12.90 4.48 -3.08
CA THR A 71 -13.79 5.59 -2.73
C THR A 71 -13.28 6.21 -1.43
N PRO A 72 -13.79 7.38 -1.01
CA PRO A 72 -13.41 7.97 0.27
C PRO A 72 -13.72 7.07 1.49
N GLN A 73 -14.59 6.07 1.35
CA GLN A 73 -14.96 5.12 2.40
C GLN A 73 -14.52 3.68 2.10
N ARG A 74 -13.73 3.43 1.05
CA ARG A 74 -13.21 2.09 0.75
C ARG A 74 -11.73 2.14 0.37
N ALA A 75 -10.93 1.47 1.18
CA ALA A 75 -9.48 1.37 1.03
C ALA A 75 -9.05 -0.07 0.76
N TRP A 76 -8.05 -0.22 -0.10
CA TRP A 76 -7.41 -1.48 -0.42
C TRP A 76 -5.97 -1.47 0.09
N VAL A 77 -5.65 -2.41 0.98
CA VAL A 77 -4.27 -2.76 1.30
C VAL A 77 -3.70 -3.54 0.12
N LEU A 78 -2.80 -2.88 -0.63
CA LEU A 78 -2.16 -3.46 -1.79
C LEU A 78 -1.00 -4.36 -1.40
N LEU A 79 -0.12 -3.87 -0.52
CA LEU A 79 1.10 -4.54 -0.10
C LEU A 79 1.43 -4.25 1.37
N VAL A 80 2.02 -5.24 2.04
CA VAL A 80 2.61 -5.15 3.38
C VAL A 80 4.00 -5.77 3.33
N GLY A 81 5.05 -5.05 3.71
CA GLY A 81 6.40 -5.59 3.63
C GLY A 81 7.48 -4.62 4.11
N PRO A 82 8.72 -5.10 4.31
CA PRO A 82 9.82 -4.24 4.71
C PRO A 82 10.24 -3.31 3.56
N HIS A 83 10.68 -2.11 3.91
CA HIS A 83 11.51 -1.29 3.05
C HIS A 83 12.98 -1.67 3.30
N ASP A 84 13.57 -2.37 2.34
CA ASP A 84 14.94 -2.88 2.42
C ASP A 84 15.68 -2.64 1.10
N ASP A 85 16.54 -1.63 1.07
CA ASP A 85 17.31 -1.28 -0.13
C ASP A 85 18.43 -2.29 -0.43
N GLN A 86 18.73 -3.22 0.50
CA GLN A 86 19.74 -4.27 0.32
C GLN A 86 19.16 -5.57 -0.24
N ASP A 87 17.85 -5.81 -0.07
CA ASP A 87 17.14 -6.99 -0.60
C ASP A 87 15.92 -6.60 -1.45
N PRO A 88 16.09 -6.48 -2.79
CA PRO A 88 14.99 -6.18 -3.71
C PRO A 88 13.88 -7.24 -3.74
N VAL A 89 14.11 -8.47 -3.27
CA VAL A 89 13.10 -9.55 -3.24
C VAL A 89 12.10 -9.33 -2.09
N LEU A 90 12.59 -8.78 -0.98
CA LEU A 90 11.80 -8.45 0.20
C LEU A 90 11.32 -6.99 0.22
N ASN A 91 11.95 -6.11 -0.58
CA ASN A 91 11.60 -4.70 -0.64
C ASN A 91 10.18 -4.47 -1.19
N VAL A 92 9.34 -3.88 -0.34
CA VAL A 92 7.96 -3.49 -0.66
C VAL A 92 7.85 -2.60 -1.91
N TYR A 93 8.83 -1.74 -2.19
CA TYR A 93 8.78 -0.88 -3.37
C TYR A 93 9.14 -1.62 -4.65
N ALA A 94 10.12 -2.54 -4.61
CA ALA A 94 10.41 -3.38 -5.76
C ALA A 94 9.18 -4.22 -6.15
N GLU A 95 8.45 -4.73 -5.14
CA GLU A 95 7.19 -5.42 -5.36
C GLU A 95 6.06 -4.49 -5.84
N LEU A 96 6.02 -3.25 -5.34
CA LEU A 96 5.07 -2.25 -5.82
C LEU A 96 5.29 -1.94 -7.31
N TYR A 97 6.53 -1.72 -7.74
CA TYR A 97 6.84 -1.49 -9.16
C TYR A 97 6.39 -2.65 -10.04
N ARG A 98 6.65 -3.88 -9.61
CA ARG A 98 6.16 -5.08 -10.30
C ARG A 98 4.63 -5.16 -10.34
N LEU A 99 3.95 -4.80 -9.25
CA LEU A 99 2.50 -4.76 -9.17
C LEU A 99 1.91 -3.72 -10.14
N LEU A 100 2.52 -2.54 -10.19
CA LEU A 100 2.14 -1.44 -11.08
C LEU A 100 2.57 -1.67 -12.54
N GLY A 101 3.46 -2.63 -12.80
CA GLY A 101 3.98 -2.89 -14.14
C GLY A 101 4.76 -1.70 -14.71
N ILE A 102 5.39 -0.90 -13.84
CA ILE A 102 6.20 0.27 -14.22
C ILE A 102 7.62 0.09 -13.67
N GLU A 103 8.60 0.67 -14.36
CA GLU A 103 9.98 0.68 -13.91
C GLU A 103 10.26 1.89 -13.00
N PRO A 104 11.12 1.75 -11.98
CA PRO A 104 11.53 2.88 -11.18
C PRO A 104 12.40 3.83 -12.00
N GLU A 105 12.07 5.12 -12.01
CA GLU A 105 12.94 6.14 -12.59
C GLU A 105 14.16 6.40 -11.69
N PRO A 106 15.39 6.20 -12.20
CA PRO A 106 16.60 6.44 -11.44
C PRO A 106 16.85 7.93 -11.22
N GLY A 107 17.30 8.31 -10.03
CA GLY A 107 17.70 9.69 -9.70
C GLY A 107 16.55 10.66 -9.39
N THR A 108 15.29 10.26 -9.53
CA THR A 108 14.14 11.11 -9.20
C THR A 108 13.97 11.24 -7.69
N ARG A 109 14.26 12.43 -7.14
CA ARG A 109 13.95 12.76 -5.74
C ARG A 109 12.43 12.73 -5.57
N ARG A 110 11.93 11.80 -4.75
CA ARG A 110 10.49 11.66 -4.49
C ARG A 110 10.09 12.54 -3.33
N ASP A 111 9.22 13.50 -3.60
CA ASP A 111 8.51 14.22 -2.54
C ASP A 111 7.56 13.26 -1.83
N LYS A 112 7.35 13.50 -0.54
CA LYS A 112 6.43 12.74 0.32
C LYS A 112 5.34 13.67 0.85
N PRO A 113 4.46 14.19 -0.03
CA PRO A 113 3.34 14.99 0.45
C PRO A 113 2.45 14.13 1.37
N PRO A 114 1.74 14.72 2.33
CA PRO A 114 0.82 13.96 3.18
C PRO A 114 -0.24 13.25 2.33
N CYS A 115 -0.74 12.10 2.79
CA CYS A 115 -1.77 11.35 2.06
C CYS A 115 -3.06 12.16 1.90
N CYS A 116 -3.43 12.90 2.96
CA CYS A 116 -4.45 13.94 2.96
C CYS A 116 -3.86 15.17 3.65
N LYS A 117 -4.07 16.36 3.09
CA LYS A 117 -3.51 17.61 3.59
C LYS A 117 -4.31 18.15 4.76
N GLU A 118 -5.64 18.09 4.69
CA GLU A 118 -6.54 18.72 5.68
C GLU A 118 -7.66 17.78 6.19
N PRO A 119 -8.22 18.06 7.38
CA PRO A 119 -9.42 17.37 7.87
C PRO A 119 -10.61 17.59 6.92
N GLY A 120 -11.17 16.49 6.39
CA GLY A 120 -12.32 16.53 5.48
C GLY A 120 -11.96 16.50 3.99
N GLU A 121 -10.66 16.54 3.64
CA GLU A 121 -10.21 16.31 2.27
C GLU A 121 -10.44 14.85 1.87
N SER A 122 -10.80 14.65 0.60
CA SER A 122 -10.95 13.31 0.04
C SER A 122 -9.57 12.69 -0.22
N PRO A 123 -9.38 11.37 0.03
CA PRO A 123 -8.17 10.69 -0.38
C PRO A 123 -7.94 10.77 -1.89
N PRO A 124 -6.69 10.59 -2.34
CA PRO A 124 -6.43 10.38 -3.76
C PRO A 124 -7.10 9.08 -4.22
N ILE A 125 -8.16 9.20 -5.01
CA ILE A 125 -8.92 8.05 -5.52
C ILE A 125 -8.23 7.49 -6.76
N LEU A 126 -7.89 6.21 -6.72
CA LEU A 126 -7.10 5.56 -7.77
C LEU A 126 -7.86 5.41 -9.10
N GLY A 127 -9.20 5.40 -9.05
CA GLY A 127 -10.05 5.32 -10.24
C GLY A 127 -9.90 4.01 -11.00
N GLN A 128 -9.94 4.08 -12.34
CA GLN A 128 -9.99 2.90 -13.22
C GLN A 128 -8.74 2.00 -13.12
N ALA A 129 -7.59 2.57 -12.72
CA ALA A 129 -6.35 1.80 -12.56
C ALA A 129 -6.43 0.74 -11.44
N LEU A 130 -7.38 0.88 -10.51
CA LEU A 130 -7.53 -0.07 -9.40
C LEU A 130 -7.82 -1.49 -9.90
N ALA A 131 -8.72 -1.67 -10.87
CA ALA A 131 -9.11 -2.99 -11.36
C ALA A 131 -7.91 -3.78 -11.92
N GLU A 132 -7.05 -3.10 -12.69
CA GLU A 132 -5.84 -3.72 -13.24
C GLU A 132 -4.84 -4.12 -12.15
N ILE A 133 -4.68 -3.29 -11.11
CA ILE A 133 -3.82 -3.61 -9.97
C ILE A 133 -4.34 -4.83 -9.22
N LEU A 134 -5.65 -4.90 -8.97
CA LEU A 134 -6.26 -6.05 -8.27
C LEU A 134 -6.04 -7.35 -9.05
N ASP A 135 -6.22 -7.31 -10.37
CA ASP A 135 -5.96 -8.45 -11.26
C ASP A 135 -4.49 -8.89 -11.24
N ARG A 136 -3.56 -7.94 -11.26
CA ARG A 136 -2.11 -8.24 -11.18
C ARG A 136 -1.75 -8.81 -9.82
N ALA A 137 -2.29 -8.27 -8.72
CA ALA A 137 -2.08 -8.80 -7.38
C ALA A 137 -2.55 -10.26 -7.26
N ALA A 138 -3.70 -10.59 -7.84
CA ALA A 138 -4.21 -11.96 -7.89
C ALA A 138 -3.27 -12.91 -8.66
N ARG A 139 -2.67 -12.44 -9.78
CA ARG A 139 -1.67 -13.22 -10.55
C ARG A 139 -0.36 -13.42 -9.80
N LEU A 140 0.14 -12.39 -9.10
CA LEU A 140 1.38 -12.48 -8.30
C LEU A 140 1.28 -13.49 -7.15
N ARG A 141 0.08 -13.69 -6.59
CA ARG A 141 -0.16 -14.77 -5.61
C ARG A 141 0.02 -16.16 -6.23
N LYS A 142 -0.40 -16.37 -7.48
CA LYS A 142 -0.35 -17.68 -8.16
C LYS A 142 1.10 -18.09 -8.44
N THR A 143 1.91 -17.20 -9.01
CA THR A 143 3.30 -17.51 -9.41
C THR A 143 4.21 -17.89 -8.23
N ARG A 144 3.94 -17.39 -7.03
CA ARG A 144 4.68 -17.73 -5.80
C ARG A 144 4.18 -19.00 -5.10
N ARG A 145 3.02 -19.56 -5.46
CA ARG A 145 2.58 -20.90 -4.98
C ARG A 145 3.15 -22.03 -5.83
N SER A 146 3.58 -21.72 -7.05
CA SER A 146 4.15 -22.68 -8.01
C SER A 146 5.66 -22.89 -7.86
N ARG A 147 6.29 -22.29 -6.84
CA ARG A 147 7.71 -22.40 -6.52
C ARG A 147 7.89 -23.01 -5.14
#